data_AF-A0A920UFU9-F1
#
_entry.id   AF-A0A920UFU9-F1
#
_cell.length_a   1.000
_cell.length_b   1.000
_cell.length_c   1.000
_cell.angle_alpha   90.00
_cell.angle_beta   90.00
_cell.angle_gamma   90.00
#
_symmetry.space_group_name_H-M   'P 1'
#
loop_
_entity.id
_entity.type
_entity.pdbx_description
1 polymer ?
#
loop_
_entity_poly.entity_id
_entity_poly.type
_entity_poly.pdbx_seq_one_letter_code
_entity_poly.pdbx_strand_id
1 'polypeptide(L)' 'MMAWMNEASLKSTIETGKTHFWSRSRQKYWMKGELSGHSRR' A
#
# COMPACT_ATOMS: atom_id res chain seq x y z
N MET A 1 2.24 13.56 -1.31
CA MET A 1 1.73 12.73 -0.18
C MET A 1 2.88 11.85 0.29
N MET A 2 3.33 12.00 1.54
CA MET A 2 4.42 11.20 2.12
C MET A 2 3.78 10.08 2.96
N ALA A 3 4.13 8.83 2.70
CA ALA A 3 3.61 7.68 3.43
C ALA A 3 4.79 6.88 4.00
N TRP A 4 4.55 6.22 5.14
CA TRP A 4 5.57 5.46 5.84
C TRP A 4 5.54 4.01 5.36
N MET A 5 6.72 3.42 5.15
CA MET A 5 6.88 2.00 4.86
C MET A 5 7.66 1.37 6.02
N ASN A 6 7.15 0.27 6.57
CA ASN A 6 7.92 -0.64 7.41
C ASN A 6 8.56 -1.75 6.54
N GLU A 7 9.45 -2.55 7.11
CA GLU A 7 10.14 -3.64 6.38
C GLU A 7 9.17 -4.60 5.67
N ALA A 8 8.05 -4.95 6.35
CA ALA A 8 7.02 -5.80 5.77
C ALA A 8 6.37 -5.17 4.52
N SER A 9 5.98 -3.89 4.59
CA SER A 9 5.40 -3.18 3.45
C SER A 9 6.39 -3.02 2.29
N LEU A 10 7.70 -2.88 2.58
CA LEU A 10 8.74 -2.82 1.56
C LEU A 10 8.87 -4.18 0.85
N LYS A 11 8.93 -5.28 1.62
CA LYS A 11 8.94 -6.66 1.08
C LYS A 11 7.73 -6.92 0.19
N SER A 12 6.52 -6.64 0.69
CA SER A 12 5.30 -6.82 -0.09
C SER A 12 5.29 -5.95 -1.36
N THR A 13 5.88 -4.75 -1.32
CA THR A 13 5.99 -3.89 -2.51
C THR A 13 6.90 -4.49 -3.58
N ILE A 14 8.03 -5.06 -3.19
CA ILE A 14 8.97 -5.72 -4.11
C ILE A 14 8.33 -6.99 -4.67
N GLU A 15 7.68 -7.79 -3.83
CA GLU A 15 7.11 -9.07 -4.20
C GLU A 15 5.90 -8.94 -5.13
N THR A 16 5.00 -7.99 -4.85
CA THR A 16 3.77 -7.81 -5.64
C THR A 16 3.89 -6.77 -6.74
N GLY A 17 4.97 -5.99 -6.75
CA GLY A 17 5.12 -4.81 -7.61
C GLY A 17 4.14 -3.68 -7.29
N LYS A 18 3.36 -3.78 -6.21
CA LYS A 18 2.35 -2.80 -5.80
C LYS A 18 2.82 -2.05 -4.57
N THR A 19 2.73 -0.72 -4.60
CA THR A 19 3.16 0.09 -3.46
C THR A 19 2.28 -0.14 -2.23
N HIS A 20 2.84 -0.77 -1.21
CA HIS A 20 2.20 -0.94 0.09
C HIS A 20 2.63 0.18 1.03
N PHE A 21 1.68 0.74 1.76
CA PHE A 21 1.91 1.77 2.75
C PHE A 21 1.48 1.29 4.13
N TRP A 22 2.21 1.73 5.15
CA TRP A 22 1.89 1.49 6.54
C TRP A 22 1.38 2.79 7.19
N SER A 23 0.10 2.81 7.56
CA SER A 23 -0.46 3.94 8.31
C SER A 23 -0.19 3.76 9.79
N ARG A 24 0.78 4.53 10.33
CA ARG A 24 1.12 4.49 11.77
C ARG A 24 -0.05 4.93 12.67
N SER A 25 -0.87 5.88 12.21
CA SER A 25 -2.01 6.38 12.97
C SER A 25 -3.15 5.37 13.07
N ARG A 26 -3.35 4.56 12.04
CA ARG A 26 -4.41 3.53 12.01
C ARG A 26 -3.90 2.12 12.33
N GLN A 27 -2.58 1.96 12.49
CA GLN A 27 -1.87 0.68 12.54
C GLN A 27 -2.40 -0.33 11.52
N LYS A 28 -2.63 0.14 10.29
CA LYS A 28 -3.19 -0.67 9.20
C LYS A 28 -2.34 -0.52 7.95
N TYR A 29 -2.19 -1.64 7.26
CA TYR A 29 -1.65 -1.69 5.91
C TYR A 29 -2.68 -1.12 4.95
N TRP A 30 -2.23 -0.32 4.00
CA TRP A 30 -3.03 0.16 2.90
C TRP A 30 -2.24 -0.01 1.61
N MET A 31 -2.79 -0.73 0.65
CA MET A 31 -2.18 -0.86 -0.67
C MET A 31 -2.66 0.28 -1.57
N LYS A 32 -1.71 0.94 -2.22
CA LYS A 32 -2.02 1.95 -3.24
C LYS A 32 -2.72 1.25 -4.41
N GLY A 33 -4.02 1.50 -4.56
CA GLY A 33 -4.81 0.97 -5.67
C GLY A 33 -5.98 0.05 -5.27
N GLU A 34 -6.09 -0.37 -4.00
CA GLU A 34 -7.24 -1.17 -3.53
C GLU A 34 -8.60 -0.45 -3.68
N LEU A 35 -8.60 0.88 -3.59
CA LEU A 35 -9.82 1.69 -3.66
C LEU A 35 -10.08 2.28 -5.06
N SER A 36 -9.15 2.16 -5.99
CA SER A 36 -9.40 2.56 -7.39
C SER A 36 -10.07 1.40 -8.12
N GLY A 37 -11.32 1.11 -7.75
CA GLY A 37 -12.26 0.31 -8.54
C GLY A 37 -12.66 0.99 -9.87
N HIS A 38 -11.75 1.71 -10.53
CA HIS A 38 -11.92 2.19 -11.91
C HIS A 38 -11.50 1.09 -12.90
N SER A 39 -12.05 -0.10 -12.71
CA SER A 39 -12.30 -1.02 -13.81
C SER A 39 -13.75 -0.81 -14.23
N ARG A 40 -14.00 0.29 -14.95
CA ARG A 40 -15.19 0.35 -15.81
C ARG A 40 -14.78 -0.19 -17.17
N ARG A 41 -15.53 -1.16 -17.67
CA ARG A 41 -15.50 -1.62 -19.06
C ARG A 41 -15.84 -0.48 -20.00
#